data_AF-B4IXV8-F1
#
_entry.id   AF-B4IXV8-F1
#
_cell.length_a   1.000
_cell.length_b   1.000
_cell.length_c   1.000
_cell.angle_alpha   90.00
_cell.angle_beta   90.00
_cell.angle_gamma   90.00
#
_symmetry.space_group_name_H-M   'P 1'
#
loop_
_entity.id
_entity.type
_entity.pdbx_description
1 polymer ?
#
loop_
_entity_poly.entity_id
_entity_poly.type
_entity_poly.pdbx_seq_one_letter_code
_entity_poly.pdbx_strand_id
1 'polypeptide(L)'
;MKIHQSTQSTVRNEDQAANTNVRRLSGLIWTCSILLVLVATTAAYFVWMMTQNDNPANRALRILDRSEWMGEPPSAFRLLPIPVQNVIIHHTATEGCDTEEVCIYRMRMIQSFHMDSLNYTDIAYHFLIGGDGQVYVGRGWHGQGQHLKGYGAVSLGIAFIGTFVNVAPPPLQVRAFKLLMDEGVRLHKLHADYHIYAHRQLRTTESPGQKLFEMMKHWPRWSADVTSLRSLNKEPLRFVPRSSWLAQPPQYNMPDLELPVKSVRFESTSSEPCSTQASCVLRVRSLQTEHIENLNRQDINYNFVVGGDGNVYVGRGWDYSCETASTDERQFNGLIVGFVGLSKHTSSQMNVSQQLLAQGIKLGKLVPDYQLIDKSK
;
A
#
# COMPACT_ATOMS: atom_id res chain seq x y z
N MET A 1 -48.45 -106.04 54.19
CA MET A 1 -49.11 -105.30 53.08
C MET A 1 -48.96 -103.82 53.38
N LYS A 2 -48.38 -102.92 52.59
CA LYS A 2 -47.77 -102.85 51.24
C LYS A 2 -46.80 -101.63 51.34
N ILE A 3 -45.52 -101.59 50.93
CA ILE A 3 -44.81 -101.74 49.63
C ILE A 3 -44.05 -100.42 49.28
N HIS A 4 -42.88 -100.58 48.62
CA HIS A 4 -42.01 -99.67 47.82
C HIS A 4 -40.86 -98.93 48.54
N GLN A 5 -39.56 -99.19 48.26
CA GLN A 5 -38.71 -98.98 47.04
C GLN A 5 -38.77 -97.51 46.53
N SER A 6 -37.72 -96.79 46.10
CA SER A 6 -36.38 -97.02 45.53
C SER A 6 -35.69 -95.62 45.47
N THR A 7 -34.35 -95.50 45.40
CA THR A 7 -33.70 -94.60 44.40
C THR A 7 -32.18 -94.77 44.25
N GLN A 8 -31.75 -94.78 42.98
CA GLN A 8 -30.38 -94.73 42.43
C GLN A 8 -29.70 -93.36 42.61
N SER A 9 -28.37 -93.37 42.65
CA SER A 9 -27.50 -92.22 42.44
C SER A 9 -26.65 -92.40 41.17
N THR A 10 -26.78 -91.49 40.20
CA THR A 10 -25.81 -91.32 39.11
C THR A 10 -25.54 -89.82 38.93
N VAL A 11 -24.32 -89.40 39.29
CA VAL A 11 -23.85 -88.01 39.22
C VAL A 11 -23.31 -87.73 37.81
N ARG A 12 -23.72 -86.59 37.28
CA ARG A 12 -23.45 -86.01 35.97
C ARG A 12 -22.17 -85.15 36.06
N ASN A 13 -21.15 -85.40 35.24
CA ASN A 13 -19.92 -84.59 35.13
C ASN A 13 -19.50 -84.54 33.66
N GLU A 14 -19.76 -83.45 32.94
CA GLU A 14 -19.04 -83.12 31.67
C GLU A 14 -19.24 -81.67 31.14
N ASP A 15 -20.17 -80.85 31.66
CA ASP A 15 -20.50 -79.55 31.02
C ASP A 15 -19.69 -78.30 31.46
N GLN A 16 -18.69 -78.41 32.34
CA GLN A 16 -18.16 -77.21 33.04
C GLN A 16 -16.83 -76.62 32.48
N ALA A 17 -16.13 -77.33 31.59
CA ALA A 17 -14.79 -76.90 31.10
C ALA A 17 -14.80 -76.05 29.80
N ALA A 18 -15.81 -76.18 28.94
CA ALA A 18 -15.86 -75.44 27.66
C ALA A 18 -16.29 -73.96 27.82
N ASN A 19 -17.04 -73.65 28.87
CA ASN A 19 -17.70 -72.35 29.05
C ASN A 19 -16.76 -71.23 29.58
N THR A 20 -15.61 -71.60 30.15
CA THR A 20 -14.61 -70.67 30.70
C THR A 20 -13.63 -70.15 29.64
N ASN A 21 -13.28 -70.96 28.63
CA ASN A 21 -12.39 -70.55 27.54
C ASN A 21 -13.05 -69.56 26.56
N VAL A 22 -14.34 -69.74 26.26
CA VAL A 22 -15.09 -68.82 25.39
C VAL A 22 -15.24 -67.43 26.03
N ARG A 23 -15.49 -67.38 27.36
CA ARG A 23 -15.56 -66.11 28.11
C ARG A 23 -14.22 -65.39 28.25
N ARG A 24 -13.11 -66.13 28.32
CA ARG A 24 -11.75 -65.54 28.30
C ARG A 24 -11.38 -65.01 26.92
N LEU A 25 -11.71 -65.74 25.86
CA LEU A 25 -11.47 -65.33 24.47
C LEU A 25 -12.30 -64.10 24.10
N SER A 26 -13.58 -64.05 24.51
CA SER A 26 -14.44 -62.88 24.28
C SER A 26 -13.97 -61.64 25.04
N GLY A 27 -13.48 -61.80 26.28
CA GLY A 27 -12.86 -60.71 27.05
C GLY A 27 -11.55 -60.21 26.43
N LEU A 28 -10.74 -61.11 25.86
CA LEU A 28 -9.52 -60.75 25.10
C LEU A 28 -9.85 -59.99 23.81
N ILE A 29 -10.88 -60.42 23.08
CA ILE A 29 -11.35 -59.73 21.87
C ILE A 29 -11.86 -58.32 22.22
N TRP A 30 -12.60 -58.19 23.33
CA TRP A 30 -13.09 -56.90 23.82
C TRP A 30 -11.96 -55.95 24.21
N THR A 31 -10.97 -56.44 24.96
CA THR A 31 -9.81 -55.64 25.38
C THR A 31 -8.93 -55.24 24.20
N CYS A 32 -8.67 -56.15 23.25
CA CYS A 32 -7.96 -55.82 22.01
C CYS A 32 -8.71 -54.79 21.17
N SER A 33 -10.04 -54.86 21.10
CA SER A 33 -10.87 -53.89 20.37
C SER A 33 -10.81 -52.50 21.01
N ILE A 34 -10.88 -52.41 22.34
CA ILE A 34 -10.71 -51.14 23.08
C ILE A 34 -9.31 -50.56 22.83
N LEU A 35 -8.27 -51.39 22.89
CA LEU A 35 -6.90 -50.96 22.66
C LEU A 35 -6.72 -50.42 21.23
N LEU A 36 -7.28 -51.11 20.23
CA LEU A 36 -7.26 -50.67 18.83
C LEU A 36 -7.94 -49.31 18.64
N VAL A 37 -9.09 -49.08 19.28
CA VAL A 37 -9.79 -47.79 19.22
C VAL A 37 -8.97 -46.68 19.89
N LEU A 38 -8.33 -46.96 21.04
CA LEU A 38 -7.45 -46.00 21.71
C LEU A 38 -6.22 -45.63 20.86
N VAL A 39 -5.59 -46.62 20.23
CA VAL A 39 -4.45 -46.38 19.34
C VAL A 39 -4.88 -45.60 18.09
N ALA A 40 -6.02 -45.95 17.48
CA ALA A 40 -6.53 -45.25 16.32
C ALA A 40 -6.92 -43.79 16.63
N THR A 41 -7.55 -43.55 17.78
CA THR A 41 -7.95 -42.19 18.21
C THR A 41 -6.75 -41.33 18.56
N THR A 42 -5.75 -41.88 19.25
CA THR A 42 -4.49 -41.17 19.52
C THR A 42 -3.73 -40.87 18.23
N ALA A 43 -3.62 -41.82 17.30
CA ALA A 43 -3.00 -41.59 15.99
C ALA A 43 -3.74 -40.51 15.19
N ALA A 44 -5.08 -40.55 15.15
CA ALA A 44 -5.88 -39.53 14.49
C ALA A 44 -5.71 -38.14 15.14
N TYR A 45 -5.60 -38.08 16.47
CA TYR A 45 -5.30 -36.85 17.20
C TYR A 45 -3.90 -36.31 16.87
N PHE A 46 -2.88 -37.17 16.80
CA PHE A 46 -1.53 -36.79 16.40
C PHE A 46 -1.47 -36.28 14.96
N VAL A 47 -2.15 -36.95 14.02
CA VAL A 47 -2.26 -36.49 12.63
C VAL A 47 -2.97 -35.14 12.56
N TRP A 48 -4.11 -34.98 13.25
CA TRP A 48 -4.84 -33.72 13.30
C TRP A 48 -3.99 -32.58 13.88
N MET A 49 -3.26 -32.84 14.97
CA MET A 49 -2.36 -31.88 15.60
C MET A 49 -1.20 -31.47 14.67
N MET A 50 -0.59 -32.42 13.94
CA MET A 50 0.43 -32.13 12.94
C MET A 50 -0.13 -31.27 11.80
N THR A 51 -1.34 -31.58 11.31
CA THR A 51 -1.99 -30.77 10.25
C THR A 51 -2.41 -29.37 10.70
N GLN A 52 -2.72 -29.18 11.99
CA GLN A 52 -3.04 -27.86 12.55
C GLN A 52 -1.80 -26.98 12.76
N ASN A 53 -0.65 -27.59 13.06
CA ASN A 53 0.61 -26.88 13.30
C ASN A 53 1.26 -26.38 12.00
N ASP A 54 1.06 -27.11 10.90
CA ASP A 54 1.47 -26.70 9.54
C ASP A 54 0.49 -25.71 8.88
N ASN A 55 -0.59 -25.34 9.56
CA ASN A 55 -1.50 -24.33 9.04
C ASN A 55 -0.75 -22.99 8.97
N PRO A 56 -0.60 -22.37 7.78
CA PRO A 56 0.06 -21.08 7.66
C PRO A 56 -0.63 -19.97 8.47
N ALA A 57 -1.85 -20.21 8.97
CA ALA A 57 -2.59 -19.37 9.91
C ALA A 57 -2.13 -19.45 11.37
N ASN A 58 -1.27 -20.40 11.76
CA ASN A 58 -0.76 -20.58 13.13
C ASN A 58 0.71 -20.17 13.32
N ARG A 59 1.45 -19.88 12.24
CA ARG A 59 2.85 -19.44 12.36
C ARG A 59 2.95 -18.11 13.10
N ALA A 60 3.83 -18.03 14.10
CA ALA A 60 4.13 -16.80 14.84
C ALA A 60 4.84 -15.78 13.94
N LEU A 61 4.76 -14.49 14.28
CA LEU A 61 5.48 -13.43 13.59
C LEU A 61 7.00 -13.67 13.66
N ARG A 62 7.64 -13.84 12.52
CA ARG A 62 9.11 -13.93 12.40
C ARG A 62 9.64 -12.65 11.76
N ILE A 63 10.49 -11.95 12.50
CA ILE A 63 11.17 -10.72 12.09
C ILE A 63 12.65 -11.05 11.97
N LEU A 64 13.21 -10.93 10.76
CA LEU A 64 14.63 -11.14 10.48
C LEU A 64 15.38 -9.83 10.62
N ASP A 65 16.30 -9.79 11.57
CA ASP A 65 17.21 -8.68 11.76
C ASP A 65 18.20 -8.57 10.60
N ARG A 66 18.82 -7.39 10.50
CA ARG A 66 19.78 -7.06 9.43
C ARG A 66 20.89 -8.09 9.24
N SER A 67 21.42 -8.61 10.34
CA SER A 67 22.46 -9.63 10.32
C SER A 67 21.99 -10.96 9.72
N GLU A 68 20.71 -11.30 9.87
CA GLU A 68 20.16 -12.58 9.40
C GLU A 68 20.00 -12.59 7.88
N TRP A 69 19.71 -11.44 7.26
CA TRP A 69 19.66 -11.31 5.80
C TRP A 69 20.97 -10.78 5.19
N MET A 70 22.06 -10.74 5.96
CA MET A 70 23.38 -10.26 5.54
C MET A 70 23.35 -8.84 4.95
N GLY A 71 22.59 -7.96 5.57
CA GLY A 71 22.47 -6.57 5.15
C GLY A 71 23.67 -5.72 5.54
N GLU A 72 24.05 -4.80 4.65
CA GLU A 72 25.14 -3.85 4.89
C GLU A 72 24.73 -2.82 5.96
N PRO A 73 25.67 -2.29 6.75
CA PRO A 73 25.35 -1.24 7.71
C PRO A 73 24.93 0.07 7.00
N PRO A 74 24.08 0.90 7.62
CA PRO A 74 23.74 2.21 7.07
C PRO A 74 24.97 3.13 7.05
N SER A 75 25.16 3.89 5.97
CA SER A 75 26.25 4.88 5.87
C SER A 75 25.99 6.15 6.70
N ALA A 76 24.72 6.40 7.07
CA ALA A 76 24.35 7.37 8.08
C ALA A 76 23.03 6.99 8.75
N PHE A 77 22.85 7.41 10.01
CA PHE A 77 21.68 7.10 10.81
C PHE A 77 21.05 8.38 11.36
N ARG A 78 19.73 8.53 11.20
CA ARG A 78 18.93 9.59 11.81
C ARG A 78 17.80 8.95 12.59
N LEU A 79 17.51 9.49 13.77
CA LEU A 79 16.45 8.97 14.63
C LEU A 79 15.07 9.37 14.09
N LEU A 80 14.16 8.39 14.09
CA LEU A 80 12.73 8.60 13.89
C LEU A 80 12.07 8.84 15.26
N PRO A 81 11.32 9.95 15.45
CA PRO A 81 10.54 10.16 16.66
C PRO A 81 9.46 9.09 16.82
N ILE A 82 9.40 8.47 18.01
CA ILE A 82 8.42 7.45 18.38
C ILE A 82 7.53 7.95 19.53
N PRO A 83 6.25 7.49 19.64
CA PRO A 83 5.57 6.57 18.73
C PRO A 83 5.18 7.23 17.41
N VAL A 84 5.31 6.50 16.30
CA VAL A 84 4.92 6.98 14.97
C VAL A 84 3.40 6.87 14.82
N GLN A 85 2.78 7.83 14.12
CA GLN A 85 1.32 7.83 13.88
C GLN A 85 0.94 7.50 12.43
N ASN A 86 1.89 7.46 11.51
CA ASN A 86 1.62 7.29 10.08
C ASN A 86 2.38 6.09 9.52
N VAL A 87 1.68 5.22 8.81
CA VAL A 87 2.26 4.07 8.10
C VAL A 87 1.99 4.23 6.61
N ILE A 88 3.03 4.22 5.78
CA ILE A 88 2.92 4.35 4.32
C ILE A 88 3.32 3.02 3.69
N ILE A 89 2.38 2.40 2.97
CA ILE A 89 2.57 1.11 2.31
C ILE A 89 3.07 1.31 0.89
N HIS A 90 4.05 0.47 0.55
CA HIS A 90 4.70 0.38 -0.75
C HIS A 90 4.63 -1.05 -1.27
N HIS A 91 4.84 -1.20 -2.57
CA HIS A 91 5.45 -2.41 -3.12
C HIS A 91 6.90 -2.12 -3.52
N THR A 92 7.71 -3.16 -3.71
CA THR A 92 9.08 -2.98 -4.18
C THR A 92 9.17 -2.82 -5.70
N ALA A 93 8.11 -3.16 -6.45
CA ALA A 93 8.11 -3.25 -7.90
C ALA A 93 9.20 -4.21 -8.44
N THR A 94 9.54 -5.21 -7.64
CA THR A 94 10.44 -6.31 -8.02
C THR A 94 9.61 -7.56 -8.32
N GLU A 95 10.29 -8.62 -8.73
CA GLU A 95 9.77 -9.98 -8.60
C GLU A 95 9.48 -10.30 -7.12
N GLY A 96 8.52 -11.19 -6.88
CA GLY A 96 8.23 -11.72 -5.55
C GLY A 96 9.35 -12.63 -5.02
N CYS A 97 9.10 -13.20 -3.85
CA CYS A 97 9.97 -14.19 -3.22
C CYS A 97 9.13 -15.09 -2.32
N ASP A 98 9.20 -16.40 -2.50
CA ASP A 98 8.34 -17.36 -1.79
C ASP A 98 9.10 -18.23 -0.77
N THR A 99 10.43 -18.10 -0.72
CA THR A 99 11.29 -18.74 0.30
C THR A 99 12.19 -17.72 0.98
N GLU A 100 12.67 -18.04 2.18
CA GLU A 100 13.55 -17.18 2.97
C GLU A 100 14.80 -16.77 2.18
N GLU A 101 15.44 -17.74 1.50
CA GLU A 101 16.69 -17.51 0.75
C GLU A 101 16.47 -16.54 -0.41
N VAL A 102 15.35 -16.67 -1.13
CA VAL A 102 15.00 -15.77 -2.24
C VAL A 102 14.66 -14.39 -1.70
N CYS A 103 13.96 -14.30 -0.57
CA CYS A 103 13.63 -13.01 0.04
C CYS A 103 14.86 -12.30 0.61
N ILE A 104 15.81 -13.01 1.21
CA ILE A 104 17.12 -12.49 1.61
C ILE A 104 17.87 -11.95 0.39
N TYR A 105 17.88 -12.69 -0.72
CA TYR A 105 18.47 -12.20 -1.97
C TYR A 105 17.79 -10.91 -2.46
N ARG A 106 16.45 -10.83 -2.45
CA ARG A 106 15.71 -9.61 -2.81
C ARG A 106 16.06 -8.43 -1.90
N MET A 107 16.15 -8.66 -0.59
CA MET A 107 16.52 -7.64 0.38
C MET A 107 17.87 -6.99 0.04
N ARG A 108 18.89 -7.82 -0.23
CA ARG A 108 20.23 -7.36 -0.58
C ARG A 108 20.25 -6.58 -1.90
N MET A 109 19.54 -7.07 -2.91
CA MET A 109 19.41 -6.37 -4.20
C MET A 109 18.75 -5.00 -4.05
N ILE A 110 17.68 -4.90 -3.26
CA ILE A 110 16.98 -3.64 -3.00
C ILE A 110 17.87 -2.68 -2.20
N GLN A 111 18.63 -3.18 -1.23
CA GLN A 111 19.57 -2.36 -0.47
C GLN A 111 20.67 -1.79 -1.36
N SER A 112 21.37 -2.62 -2.11
CA SER A 112 22.45 -2.18 -3.02
C SER A 112 21.91 -1.17 -4.04
N PHE A 113 20.76 -1.43 -4.67
CA PHE A 113 20.16 -0.44 -5.58
C PHE A 113 19.89 0.92 -4.90
N HIS A 114 19.37 0.92 -3.67
CA HIS A 114 19.13 2.17 -2.95
C HIS A 114 20.44 2.90 -2.58
N MET A 115 21.46 2.19 -2.13
CA MET A 115 22.72 2.79 -1.69
C MET A 115 23.58 3.22 -2.89
N ASP A 116 23.78 2.34 -3.86
CA ASP A 116 24.72 2.54 -4.96
C ASP A 116 24.12 3.42 -6.08
N SER A 117 22.84 3.22 -6.42
CA SER A 117 22.21 3.90 -7.56
C SER A 117 21.41 5.15 -7.16
N LEU A 118 20.78 5.14 -5.97
CA LEU A 118 19.98 6.28 -5.49
C LEU A 118 20.68 7.15 -4.45
N ASN A 119 21.91 6.79 -4.05
CA ASN A 119 22.70 7.49 -3.05
C ASN A 119 21.95 7.65 -1.71
N TYR A 120 21.16 6.64 -1.34
CA TYR A 120 20.52 6.59 -0.03
C TYR A 120 21.51 6.08 1.02
N THR A 121 21.25 6.45 2.26
CA THR A 121 22.11 6.05 3.39
C THR A 121 21.95 4.58 3.77
N ASP A 122 20.87 3.95 3.31
CA ASP A 122 20.46 2.57 3.59
C ASP A 122 19.23 2.24 2.72
N ILE A 123 18.75 1.00 2.76
CA ILE A 123 17.47 0.59 2.20
C ILE A 123 16.34 1.55 2.61
N ALA A 124 15.50 1.98 1.67
CA ALA A 124 14.59 3.10 1.89
C ALA A 124 13.50 2.87 2.95
N TYR A 125 13.09 1.61 3.14
CA TYR A 125 11.96 1.18 3.96
C TYR A 125 12.39 0.78 5.38
N HIS A 126 11.47 0.86 6.34
CA HIS A 126 11.71 0.44 7.72
C HIS A 126 11.60 -1.08 7.83
N PHE A 127 10.59 -1.65 7.18
CA PHE A 127 10.36 -3.09 7.10
C PHE A 127 9.95 -3.48 5.68
N LEU A 128 10.36 -4.67 5.26
CA LEU A 128 9.91 -5.30 4.03
C LEU A 128 9.26 -6.65 4.36
N ILE A 129 8.25 -7.04 3.59
CA ILE A 129 7.49 -8.27 3.87
C ILE A 129 7.62 -9.21 2.67
N GLY A 130 8.21 -10.38 2.89
CA GLY A 130 8.44 -11.39 1.86
C GLY A 130 7.19 -12.22 1.57
N GLY A 131 7.09 -12.78 0.35
CA GLY A 131 5.99 -13.68 -0.03
C GLY A 131 5.94 -14.95 0.82
N ASP A 132 7.07 -15.31 1.42
CA ASP A 132 7.25 -16.32 2.46
C ASP A 132 6.53 -16.01 3.80
N GLY A 133 5.97 -14.81 3.95
CA GLY A 133 5.25 -14.38 5.16
C GLY A 133 6.16 -13.89 6.28
N GLN A 134 7.42 -13.58 5.99
CA GLN A 134 8.37 -13.07 6.98
C GLN A 134 8.56 -11.56 6.86
N VAL A 135 8.93 -10.93 7.97
CA VAL A 135 9.25 -9.50 8.01
C VAL A 135 10.76 -9.34 8.05
N TYR A 136 11.30 -8.53 7.16
CA TYR A 136 12.72 -8.25 7.05
C TYR A 136 12.98 -6.82 7.53
N VAL A 137 13.88 -6.67 8.51
CA VAL A 137 14.24 -5.38 9.08
C VAL A 137 15.10 -4.60 8.09
N GLY A 138 14.54 -3.51 7.56
CA GLY A 138 15.30 -2.48 6.85
C GLY A 138 15.85 -1.50 7.88
N ARG A 139 15.38 -0.25 7.86
CA ARG A 139 15.79 0.77 8.84
C ARG A 139 15.26 0.53 10.26
N GLY A 140 14.34 -0.43 10.43
CA GLY A 140 13.75 -0.79 11.71
C GLY A 140 12.89 0.33 12.31
N TRP A 141 12.57 0.22 13.60
CA TRP A 141 11.66 1.16 14.27
C TRP A 141 12.25 2.56 14.53
N HIS A 142 13.58 2.67 14.62
CA HIS A 142 14.24 3.88 15.12
C HIS A 142 14.93 4.69 14.02
N GLY A 143 15.14 4.12 12.83
CA GLY A 143 15.84 4.79 11.73
C GLY A 143 14.88 5.56 10.84
N GLN A 144 15.16 6.84 10.61
CA GLN A 144 14.39 7.68 9.68
C GLN A 144 14.43 7.12 8.25
N GLY A 145 13.25 6.94 7.65
CA GLY A 145 13.09 6.40 6.30
C GLY A 145 13.54 7.31 5.15
N GLN A 146 13.88 6.70 4.00
CA GLN A 146 14.05 7.38 2.71
C GLN A 146 13.04 6.89 1.63
N HIS A 147 11.96 6.22 2.06
CA HIS A 147 10.93 5.64 1.19
C HIS A 147 10.04 6.68 0.49
N LEU A 148 9.90 7.88 1.06
CA LEU A 148 9.13 8.97 0.48
C LEU A 148 9.71 10.32 0.93
N LYS A 149 10.15 11.13 -0.03
CA LYS A 149 10.76 12.44 0.21
C LYS A 149 9.81 13.31 1.05
N GLY A 150 10.31 13.81 2.19
CA GLY A 150 9.57 14.65 3.13
C GLY A 150 8.80 13.91 4.23
N TYR A 151 8.46 12.63 4.01
CA TYR A 151 7.66 11.87 4.98
C TYR A 151 8.48 10.94 5.87
N GLY A 152 9.77 10.77 5.58
CA GLY A 152 10.65 9.88 6.35
C GLY A 152 10.77 10.22 7.84
N ALA A 153 10.54 11.47 8.23
CA ALA A 153 10.61 11.92 9.63
C ALA A 153 9.31 11.73 10.42
N VAL A 154 8.20 11.42 9.74
CA VAL A 154 6.85 11.41 10.34
C VAL A 154 6.10 10.11 10.09
N SER A 155 6.72 9.13 9.41
CA SER A 155 6.04 7.90 9.00
C SER A 155 6.96 6.69 8.94
N LEU A 156 6.36 5.51 9.14
CA LEU A 156 6.95 4.22 8.84
C LEU A 156 6.60 3.82 7.40
N GLY A 157 7.61 3.69 6.55
CA GLY A 157 7.49 3.06 5.24
C GLY A 157 7.64 1.55 5.32
N ILE A 158 6.62 0.81 4.86
CA ILE A 158 6.61 -0.66 4.82
C ILE A 158 6.38 -1.11 3.38
N ALA A 159 7.26 -1.96 2.86
CA ALA A 159 7.15 -2.44 1.49
C ALA A 159 6.82 -3.93 1.41
N PHE A 160 5.82 -4.29 0.62
CA PHE A 160 5.57 -5.67 0.24
C PHE A 160 6.52 -6.04 -0.91
N ILE A 161 7.32 -7.09 -0.75
CA ILE A 161 8.26 -7.54 -1.79
C ILE A 161 7.46 -8.15 -2.93
N GLY A 162 7.51 -7.53 -4.10
CA GLY A 162 6.78 -7.94 -5.31
C GLY A 162 6.15 -6.77 -6.08
N THR A 163 5.33 -7.13 -7.08
CA THR A 163 4.60 -6.18 -7.93
C THR A 163 3.10 -6.52 -7.93
N PHE A 164 2.30 -5.70 -7.23
CA PHE A 164 0.87 -5.98 -6.99
C PHE A 164 -0.08 -5.16 -7.87
N VAL A 165 0.32 -4.84 -9.09
CA VAL A 165 -0.54 -4.12 -10.05
C VAL A 165 -1.67 -5.05 -10.50
N ASN A 166 -1.34 -6.23 -11.02
CA ASN A 166 -2.32 -7.16 -11.56
C ASN A 166 -2.59 -8.38 -10.67
N VAL A 167 -1.70 -8.65 -9.73
CA VAL A 167 -1.75 -9.81 -8.82
C VAL A 167 -1.87 -9.33 -7.39
N ALA A 168 -2.71 -9.99 -6.58
CA ALA A 168 -2.85 -9.68 -5.16
C ALA A 168 -1.64 -10.21 -4.37
N PRO A 169 -1.25 -9.56 -3.26
CA PRO A 169 -0.22 -10.10 -2.38
C PRO A 169 -0.67 -11.45 -1.79
N PRO A 170 0.25 -12.41 -1.59
CA PRO A 170 -0.04 -13.64 -0.85
C PRO A 170 -0.67 -13.34 0.51
N PRO A 171 -1.66 -14.15 0.97
CA PRO A 171 -2.29 -13.95 2.28
C PRO A 171 -1.30 -13.92 3.45
N LEU A 172 -0.19 -14.66 3.33
CA LEU A 172 0.89 -14.68 4.31
C LEU A 172 1.58 -13.32 4.49
N GLN A 173 1.83 -12.57 3.40
CA GLN A 173 2.36 -11.21 3.50
C GLN A 173 1.42 -10.29 4.28
N VAL A 174 0.13 -10.35 3.97
CA VAL A 174 -0.88 -9.49 4.61
C VAL A 174 -1.03 -9.84 6.09
N ARG A 175 -0.94 -11.13 6.44
CA ARG A 175 -0.94 -11.59 7.84
C ARG A 175 0.29 -11.08 8.58
N ALA A 176 1.48 -11.22 8.01
CA ALA A 176 2.73 -10.74 8.59
C ALA A 176 2.71 -9.23 8.83
N PHE A 177 2.15 -8.46 7.87
CA PHE A 177 1.93 -7.03 8.03
C PHE A 177 1.08 -6.69 9.25
N LYS A 178 -0.09 -7.33 9.39
CA LYS A 178 -1.00 -7.08 10.52
C LYS A 178 -0.33 -7.39 11.87
N LEU A 179 0.34 -8.54 11.95
CA LEU A 179 1.08 -8.93 13.15
C LEU A 179 2.20 -7.94 13.48
N LEU A 180 2.92 -7.42 12.47
CA LEU A 180 3.93 -6.38 12.66
C LEU A 180 3.33 -5.08 13.21
N MET A 181 2.12 -4.70 12.77
CA MET A 181 1.45 -3.50 13.28
C MET A 181 1.03 -3.68 14.74
N ASP A 182 0.45 -4.84 15.08
CA ASP A 182 0.08 -5.17 16.45
C ASP A 182 1.31 -5.17 17.37
N GLU A 183 2.42 -5.74 16.90
CA GLU A 183 3.70 -5.73 17.62
C GLU A 183 4.26 -4.32 17.78
N GLY A 184 4.16 -3.47 16.76
CA GLY A 184 4.55 -2.07 16.82
C GLY A 184 3.77 -1.27 17.88
N VAL A 185 2.46 -1.52 18.00
CA VAL A 185 1.62 -0.92 19.05
C VAL A 185 2.00 -1.46 20.42
N ARG A 186 2.16 -2.78 20.56
CA ARG A 186 2.57 -3.43 21.82
C ARG A 186 3.91 -2.90 22.33
N LEU A 187 4.86 -2.67 21.44
CA LEU A 187 6.19 -2.13 21.75
C LEU A 187 6.22 -0.59 21.91
N HIS A 188 5.08 0.09 21.82
CA HIS A 188 4.97 1.56 21.85
C HIS A 188 5.83 2.26 20.78
N LYS A 189 6.12 1.58 19.67
CA LYS A 189 6.81 2.15 18.50
C LYS A 189 5.81 2.78 17.53
N LEU A 190 4.60 2.24 17.49
CA LEU A 190 3.47 2.72 16.74
C LEU A 190 2.39 3.21 17.71
N HIS A 191 1.80 4.37 17.43
CA HIS A 191 0.71 4.90 18.24
C HIS A 191 -0.54 4.02 18.09
N ALA A 192 -1.34 3.82 19.14
CA ALA A 192 -2.52 2.95 19.06
C ALA A 192 -3.57 3.43 18.04
N ASP A 193 -3.60 4.73 17.77
CA ASP A 193 -4.46 5.41 16.78
C ASP A 193 -3.69 5.80 15.51
N TYR A 194 -2.77 4.96 15.05
CA TYR A 194 -2.05 5.19 13.81
C TYR A 194 -2.97 5.13 12.58
N HIS A 195 -2.51 5.71 11.47
CA HIS A 195 -3.19 5.74 10.19
C HIS A 195 -2.35 5.05 9.11
N ILE A 196 -3.03 4.33 8.21
CA ILE A 196 -2.43 3.61 7.08
C ILE A 196 -2.73 4.37 5.79
N TYR A 197 -1.69 4.62 5.02
CA TYR A 197 -1.71 5.29 3.74
C TYR A 197 -1.01 4.45 2.68
N ALA A 198 -1.34 4.68 1.42
CA ALA A 198 -0.66 4.13 0.26
C ALA A 198 0.28 5.18 -0.33
N HIS A 199 1.45 4.76 -0.81
CA HIS A 199 2.42 5.66 -1.45
C HIS A 199 1.79 6.52 -2.58
N ARG A 200 0.93 5.92 -3.41
CA ARG A 200 0.18 6.60 -4.48
C ARG A 200 -0.78 7.69 -4.03
N GLN A 201 -1.13 7.81 -2.74
CA GLN A 201 -1.92 8.96 -2.26
C GLN A 201 -1.06 10.23 -2.09
N LEU A 202 0.25 10.04 -1.85
CA LEU A 202 1.18 11.11 -1.49
C LEU A 202 2.14 11.47 -2.63
N ARG A 203 2.40 10.54 -3.56
CA ARG A 203 3.26 10.76 -4.73
C ARG A 203 2.67 10.15 -5.99
N THR A 204 3.06 10.69 -7.14
CA THR A 204 2.74 10.18 -8.48
C THR A 204 3.49 8.88 -8.76
N THR A 205 2.92 7.77 -8.32
CA THR A 205 3.48 6.42 -8.46
C THR A 205 2.35 5.38 -8.48
N GLU A 206 2.61 4.23 -9.10
CA GLU A 206 1.72 3.07 -9.00
C GLU A 206 1.84 2.34 -7.65
N SER A 207 2.89 2.56 -6.86
CA SER A 207 3.06 1.88 -5.57
C SER A 207 1.89 2.19 -4.60
N PRO A 208 1.27 1.19 -3.93
CA PRO A 208 1.73 -0.19 -3.73
C PRO A 208 1.17 -1.22 -4.74
N GLY A 209 0.66 -0.77 -5.88
CA GLY A 209 0.00 -1.58 -6.90
C GLY A 209 -1.51 -1.65 -6.71
N GLN A 210 -2.24 -1.80 -7.81
CA GLN A 210 -3.70 -1.69 -7.83
C GLN A 210 -4.39 -2.74 -6.95
N LYS A 211 -3.97 -4.01 -6.99
CA LYS A 211 -4.61 -5.07 -6.18
C LYS A 211 -4.38 -4.89 -4.68
N LEU A 212 -3.16 -4.52 -4.28
CA LEU A 212 -2.86 -4.24 -2.88
C LEU A 212 -3.57 -2.96 -2.40
N PHE A 213 -3.60 -1.90 -3.22
CA PHE A 213 -4.33 -0.68 -2.88
C PHE A 213 -5.83 -0.90 -2.64
N GLU A 214 -6.52 -1.65 -3.50
CA GLU A 214 -7.94 -1.96 -3.29
C GLU A 214 -8.18 -2.81 -2.03
N MET A 215 -7.25 -3.73 -1.72
CA MET A 215 -7.32 -4.50 -0.48
C MET A 215 -7.15 -3.61 0.75
N MET A 216 -6.20 -2.66 0.72
CA MET A 216 -5.91 -1.75 1.83
C MET A 216 -7.08 -0.85 2.22
N LYS A 217 -7.94 -0.48 1.27
CA LYS A 217 -9.13 0.34 1.56
C LYS A 217 -10.08 -0.30 2.57
N HIS A 218 -10.00 -1.61 2.74
CA HIS A 218 -10.81 -2.40 3.67
C HIS A 218 -10.08 -2.72 4.98
N TRP A 219 -8.84 -2.24 5.16
CA TRP A 219 -8.09 -2.47 6.38
C TRP A 219 -8.57 -1.54 7.51
N PRO A 220 -8.49 -1.99 8.77
CA PRO A 220 -8.63 -1.07 9.89
C PRO A 220 -7.54 0.01 9.78
N ARG A 221 -7.85 1.22 10.25
CA ARG A 221 -6.92 2.37 10.21
C ARG A 221 -6.57 2.89 8.81
N TRP A 222 -7.20 2.42 7.74
CA TRP A 222 -7.07 3.04 6.41
C TRP A 222 -7.54 4.49 6.42
N SER A 223 -6.73 5.40 5.87
CA SER A 223 -7.09 6.81 5.73
C SER A 223 -7.20 7.21 4.25
N ALA A 224 -8.40 7.56 3.81
CA ALA A 224 -8.63 8.11 2.48
C ALA A 224 -8.13 9.56 2.37
N ASP A 225 -8.28 10.34 3.44
CA ASP A 225 -7.80 11.72 3.53
C ASP A 225 -6.33 11.75 3.92
N VAL A 226 -5.52 12.47 3.15
CA VAL A 226 -4.08 12.67 3.37
C VAL A 226 -3.73 14.09 3.79
N THR A 227 -4.72 14.95 3.99
CA THR A 227 -4.52 16.39 4.23
C THR A 227 -3.68 16.64 5.48
N SER A 228 -3.98 15.95 6.58
CA SER A 228 -3.20 16.03 7.83
C SER A 228 -1.76 15.55 7.65
N LEU A 229 -1.55 14.45 6.91
CA LEU A 229 -0.21 13.93 6.66
C LEU A 229 0.61 14.86 5.75
N ARG A 230 -0.02 15.44 4.72
CA ARG A 230 0.63 16.41 3.81
C ARG A 230 1.01 17.70 4.54
N SER A 231 0.17 18.18 5.46
CA SER A 231 0.44 19.40 6.23
C SER A 231 1.66 19.24 7.16
N LEU A 232 1.88 18.05 7.73
CA LEU A 232 3.08 17.74 8.52
C LEU A 232 4.39 17.91 7.73
N ASN A 233 4.35 17.69 6.41
CA ASN A 233 5.51 17.85 5.54
C ASN A 233 5.64 19.24 4.91
N LYS A 234 4.79 20.21 5.29
CA LYS A 234 4.75 21.57 4.68
C LYS A 234 4.57 21.57 3.16
N GLU A 235 4.07 20.47 2.59
CA GLU A 235 3.86 20.24 1.15
C GLU A 235 2.39 19.81 0.95
N PRO A 236 1.43 20.74 1.08
CA PRO A 236 0.01 20.41 1.02
C PRO A 236 -0.44 20.01 -0.40
N LEU A 237 0.33 20.46 -1.41
CA LEU A 237 0.03 20.26 -2.82
C LEU A 237 0.82 19.12 -3.45
N ARG A 238 0.13 18.38 -4.32
CA ARG A 238 0.75 17.36 -5.16
C ARG A 238 0.81 17.84 -6.60
N PHE A 239 2.01 18.19 -7.03
CA PHE A 239 2.30 18.47 -8.43
C PHE A 239 2.51 17.16 -9.21
N VAL A 240 1.84 17.04 -10.36
CA VAL A 240 2.08 16.00 -11.36
C VAL A 240 2.91 16.63 -12.47
N PRO A 241 4.24 16.37 -12.53
CA PRO A 241 5.09 16.97 -13.54
C PRO A 241 4.75 16.42 -14.93
N ARG A 242 5.13 17.17 -15.96
CA ARG A 242 4.93 16.83 -17.39
C ARG A 242 5.30 15.38 -17.74
N SER A 243 6.43 14.89 -17.22
CA SER A 243 6.87 13.51 -17.44
C SER A 243 5.92 12.46 -16.86
N SER A 244 5.21 12.77 -15.77
CA SER A 244 4.31 11.82 -15.09
C SER A 244 2.96 11.67 -15.77
N TRP A 245 2.56 12.61 -16.63
CA TRP A 245 1.36 12.49 -17.46
C TRP A 245 1.67 12.29 -18.95
N LEU A 246 2.94 11.98 -19.27
CA LEU A 246 3.45 11.73 -20.63
C LEU A 246 3.15 12.91 -21.58
N ALA A 247 3.41 14.12 -21.10
CA ALA A 247 3.27 15.33 -21.90
C ALA A 247 4.11 15.25 -23.17
N GLN A 248 3.51 15.61 -24.30
CA GLN A 248 4.25 15.89 -25.52
C GLN A 248 5.17 17.10 -25.29
N PRO A 249 6.34 17.17 -25.94
CA PRO A 249 7.13 18.39 -25.93
C PRO A 249 6.35 19.53 -26.60
N PRO A 250 6.59 20.79 -26.21
CA PRO A 250 6.08 21.95 -26.96
C PRO A 250 6.51 21.87 -28.43
N GLN A 251 5.62 22.28 -29.34
CA GLN A 251 5.89 22.27 -30.78
C GLN A 251 6.93 23.33 -31.19
N TYR A 252 6.99 24.43 -30.44
CA TYR A 252 7.89 25.57 -30.68
C TYR A 252 8.36 26.16 -29.35
N ASN A 253 9.32 27.10 -29.41
CA ASN A 253 9.74 27.86 -28.23
C ASN A 253 8.55 28.65 -27.66
N MET A 254 8.23 28.37 -26.40
CA MET A 254 7.13 29.04 -25.71
C MET A 254 7.58 30.42 -25.22
N PRO A 255 6.70 31.44 -25.29
CA PRO A 255 7.00 32.75 -24.73
C PRO A 255 7.11 32.68 -23.21
N ASP A 256 8.07 33.42 -22.65
CA ASP A 256 8.23 33.55 -21.21
C ASP A 256 7.01 34.24 -20.58
N LEU A 257 6.73 33.91 -19.32
CA LEU A 257 5.75 34.60 -18.50
C LEU A 257 6.43 35.72 -17.72
N GLU A 258 5.87 36.93 -17.75
CA GLU A 258 6.40 38.02 -16.94
C GLU A 258 6.16 37.76 -15.45
N LEU A 259 7.25 37.74 -14.68
CA LEU A 259 7.25 37.50 -13.25
C LEU A 259 7.58 38.79 -12.48
N PRO A 260 7.01 39.00 -11.28
CA PRO A 260 5.93 38.23 -10.67
C PRO A 260 4.60 38.47 -11.41
N VAL A 261 3.81 37.40 -11.58
CA VAL A 261 2.52 37.46 -12.26
C VAL A 261 1.57 38.39 -11.50
N LYS A 262 0.80 39.21 -12.23
CA LYS A 262 -0.17 40.16 -11.67
C LYS A 262 -1.62 39.72 -11.80
N SER A 263 -1.92 38.84 -12.74
CA SER A 263 -3.28 38.39 -13.03
C SER A 263 -3.36 36.87 -13.13
N VAL A 264 -4.38 36.29 -12.51
CA VAL A 264 -4.67 34.86 -12.55
C VAL A 264 -6.04 34.67 -13.16
N ARG A 265 -6.17 33.69 -14.05
CA ARG A 265 -7.44 33.35 -14.69
C ARG A 265 -7.82 31.90 -14.40
N PHE A 266 -9.05 31.70 -13.97
CA PHE A 266 -9.65 30.39 -13.77
C PHE A 266 -10.56 30.04 -14.94
N GLU A 267 -10.33 28.87 -15.54
CA GLU A 267 -11.07 28.38 -16.70
C GLU A 267 -11.45 26.90 -16.50
N SER A 268 -12.69 26.54 -16.82
CA SER A 268 -13.10 25.13 -16.90
C SER A 268 -12.61 24.52 -18.22
N THR A 269 -12.14 23.28 -18.19
CA THR A 269 -11.63 22.61 -19.39
C THR A 269 -12.77 22.04 -20.24
N SER A 270 -12.50 21.79 -21.53
CA SER A 270 -13.38 21.11 -22.48
C SER A 270 -13.45 19.58 -22.28
N SER A 271 -13.22 19.08 -21.06
CA SER A 271 -13.11 17.64 -20.79
C SER A 271 -14.12 17.14 -19.76
N GLU A 272 -14.48 15.86 -19.85
CA GLU A 272 -15.21 15.16 -18.78
C GLU A 272 -14.45 15.23 -17.44
N PRO A 273 -15.18 15.21 -16.30
CA PRO A 273 -14.56 15.20 -14.98
C PRO A 273 -13.74 13.92 -14.74
N CYS A 274 -12.87 13.99 -13.75
CA CYS A 274 -11.99 12.88 -13.35
C CYS A 274 -11.91 12.79 -11.82
N SER A 275 -11.75 11.59 -11.27
CA SER A 275 -11.70 11.35 -9.82
C SER A 275 -10.49 10.53 -9.37
N THR A 276 -9.77 9.91 -10.32
CA THR A 276 -8.56 9.13 -10.06
C THR A 276 -7.40 9.71 -10.85
N GLN A 277 -6.18 9.55 -10.34
CA GLN A 277 -4.99 10.05 -11.04
C GLN A 277 -4.88 9.52 -12.47
N ALA A 278 -5.13 8.24 -12.70
CA ALA A 278 -5.08 7.65 -14.03
C ALA A 278 -6.11 8.30 -14.98
N SER A 279 -7.35 8.47 -14.54
CA SER A 279 -8.37 9.17 -15.34
C SER A 279 -7.99 10.63 -15.60
N CYS A 280 -7.51 11.35 -14.59
CA CYS A 280 -7.10 12.75 -14.71
C CYS A 280 -5.86 12.91 -15.63
N VAL A 281 -4.89 12.00 -15.58
CA VAL A 281 -3.75 11.95 -16.52
C VAL A 281 -4.26 11.83 -17.96
N LEU A 282 -5.21 10.93 -18.22
CA LEU A 282 -5.78 10.77 -19.55
C LEU A 282 -6.51 12.04 -20.01
N ARG A 283 -7.25 12.71 -19.12
CA ARG A 283 -7.92 13.98 -19.45
C ARG A 283 -6.92 15.07 -19.80
N VAL A 284 -5.90 15.28 -18.97
CA VAL A 284 -4.88 16.32 -19.21
C VAL A 284 -4.09 16.07 -20.49
N ARG A 285 -3.76 14.80 -20.77
CA ARG A 285 -3.11 14.41 -22.02
C ARG A 285 -4.01 14.68 -23.24
N SER A 286 -5.30 14.33 -23.15
CA SER A 286 -6.27 14.62 -24.20
C SER A 286 -6.42 16.12 -24.46
N LEU A 287 -6.42 16.94 -23.40
CA LEU A 287 -6.47 18.40 -23.51
C LEU A 287 -5.24 18.96 -24.22
N GLN A 288 -4.04 18.43 -23.95
CA GLN A 288 -2.84 18.83 -24.67
C GLN A 288 -2.94 18.48 -26.16
N THR A 289 -3.39 17.27 -26.49
CA THR A 289 -3.58 16.83 -27.88
C THR A 289 -4.59 17.73 -28.59
N GLU A 290 -5.73 18.02 -27.98
CA GLU A 290 -6.75 18.92 -28.55
C GLU A 290 -6.17 20.32 -28.81
N HIS A 291 -5.43 20.88 -27.85
CA HIS A 291 -4.82 22.20 -28.01
C HIS A 291 -3.81 22.24 -29.16
N ILE A 292 -2.95 21.22 -29.27
CA ILE A 292 -1.92 21.16 -30.32
C ILE A 292 -2.54 20.89 -31.70
N GLU A 293 -3.38 19.86 -31.81
CA GLU A 293 -3.83 19.33 -33.10
C GLU A 293 -5.07 20.04 -33.63
N ASN A 294 -6.02 20.40 -32.77
CA ASN A 294 -7.29 21.00 -33.21
C ASN A 294 -7.28 22.52 -33.12
N LEU A 295 -6.63 23.07 -32.08
CA LEU A 295 -6.59 24.52 -31.84
C LEU A 295 -5.27 25.17 -32.30
N ASN A 296 -4.37 24.42 -32.94
CA ASN A 296 -3.07 24.88 -33.44
C ASN A 296 -2.25 25.67 -32.40
N ARG A 297 -2.30 25.27 -31.14
CA ARG A 297 -1.51 25.85 -30.04
C ARG A 297 -0.12 25.23 -30.01
N GLN A 298 0.83 25.94 -29.42
CA GLN A 298 2.21 25.47 -29.26
C GLN A 298 2.31 24.31 -28.25
N ASP A 299 1.44 24.31 -27.25
CA ASP A 299 1.38 23.33 -26.17
C ASP A 299 0.02 23.46 -25.45
N ILE A 300 -0.22 22.63 -24.43
CA ILE A 300 -1.36 22.78 -23.52
C ILE A 300 -1.46 24.25 -23.05
N ASN A 301 -2.59 24.89 -23.33
CA ASN A 301 -2.80 26.31 -23.07
C ASN A 301 -3.24 26.62 -21.63
N TYR A 302 -2.64 25.91 -20.67
CA TYR A 302 -2.82 26.14 -19.23
C TYR A 302 -1.46 26.11 -18.53
N ASN A 303 -1.23 27.02 -17.59
CA ASN A 303 -0.05 26.95 -16.73
C ASN A 303 -0.13 25.73 -15.81
N PHE A 304 -1.29 25.57 -15.16
CA PHE A 304 -1.60 24.45 -14.30
C PHE A 304 -3.01 23.94 -14.57
N VAL A 305 -3.22 22.64 -14.40
CA VAL A 305 -4.54 22.02 -14.52
C VAL A 305 -4.86 21.29 -13.22
N VAL A 306 -6.00 21.59 -12.59
CA VAL A 306 -6.42 21.01 -11.32
C VAL A 306 -7.42 19.87 -11.58
N GLY A 307 -6.98 18.65 -11.29
CA GLY A 307 -7.80 17.44 -11.41
C GLY A 307 -8.84 17.33 -10.29
N GLY A 308 -9.93 16.61 -10.56
CA GLY A 308 -10.91 16.26 -9.52
C GLY A 308 -10.37 15.23 -8.51
N ASP A 309 -9.18 14.67 -8.76
CA ASP A 309 -8.40 13.84 -7.84
C ASP A 309 -7.60 14.66 -6.81
N GLY A 310 -7.70 16.00 -6.85
CA GLY A 310 -7.02 16.90 -5.91
C GLY A 310 -5.52 17.12 -6.21
N ASN A 311 -5.07 16.79 -7.43
CA ASN A 311 -3.70 17.02 -7.86
C ASN A 311 -3.58 18.23 -8.80
N VAL A 312 -2.40 18.86 -8.82
CA VAL A 312 -2.06 19.97 -9.73
C VAL A 312 -1.16 19.43 -10.84
N TYR A 313 -1.68 19.35 -12.06
CA TYR A 313 -0.93 18.94 -13.24
C TYR A 313 -0.18 20.13 -13.81
N VAL A 314 1.14 19.97 -13.96
CA VAL A 314 2.00 21.02 -14.53
C VAL A 314 1.81 21.00 -16.05
N GLY A 315 1.22 22.07 -16.59
CA GLY A 315 1.16 22.36 -18.02
C GLY A 315 2.39 23.17 -18.41
N ARG A 316 2.19 24.45 -18.72
CA ARG A 316 3.27 25.41 -18.98
C ARG A 316 4.05 25.85 -17.72
N GLY A 317 3.49 25.61 -16.53
CA GLY A 317 4.15 25.92 -15.27
C GLY A 317 4.23 27.42 -14.98
N TRP A 318 5.21 27.83 -14.17
CA TRP A 318 5.38 29.23 -13.75
C TRP A 318 6.13 30.10 -14.77
N ASP A 319 6.81 29.49 -15.74
CA ASP A 319 7.84 30.18 -16.51
C ASP A 319 7.37 30.59 -17.91
N TYR A 320 6.28 30.00 -18.42
CA TYR A 320 5.80 30.25 -19.79
C TYR A 320 4.36 30.76 -19.83
N SER A 321 4.08 31.71 -20.73
CA SER A 321 2.76 32.32 -20.87
C SER A 321 1.81 31.47 -21.74
N CYS A 322 0.51 31.64 -21.53
CA CYS A 322 -0.54 31.04 -22.35
C CYS A 322 -0.88 31.94 -23.55
N GLU A 323 -1.38 31.32 -24.62
CA GLU A 323 -1.83 31.99 -25.83
C GLU A 323 -3.30 32.42 -25.69
N THR A 324 -3.67 33.58 -26.25
CA THR A 324 -5.07 34.07 -26.25
C THR A 324 -5.87 33.51 -27.43
N ALA A 325 -7.20 33.49 -27.31
CA ALA A 325 -8.12 32.92 -28.30
C ALA A 325 -8.47 33.86 -29.47
N SER A 326 -8.11 35.14 -29.44
CA SER A 326 -8.42 36.07 -30.51
C SER A 326 -7.38 37.18 -30.68
N THR A 327 -7.38 37.76 -31.87
CA THR A 327 -6.62 38.97 -32.26
C THR A 327 -7.13 40.25 -31.57
N ASP A 328 -8.30 40.21 -30.92
CA ASP A 328 -8.94 41.34 -30.24
C ASP A 328 -8.82 41.32 -28.70
N GLU A 329 -8.57 40.15 -28.09
CA GLU A 329 -8.17 40.11 -26.67
C GLU A 329 -6.69 40.52 -26.58
N ARG A 330 -6.42 41.67 -25.95
CA ARG A 330 -5.05 42.04 -25.53
C ARG A 330 -4.41 40.80 -24.90
N GLN A 331 -3.23 40.42 -25.41
CA GLN A 331 -2.45 39.27 -24.95
C GLN A 331 -2.53 39.18 -23.42
N PHE A 332 -3.21 38.14 -22.93
CA PHE A 332 -3.40 37.96 -21.51
C PHE A 332 -2.07 37.57 -20.91
N ASN A 333 -1.43 38.54 -20.27
CA ASN A 333 -0.19 38.32 -19.54
C ASN A 333 -0.54 37.95 -18.10
N GLY A 334 -0.75 36.65 -17.86
CA GLY A 334 -1.15 36.14 -16.58
C GLY A 334 -1.12 34.61 -16.51
N LEU A 335 -1.34 34.10 -15.30
CA LEU A 335 -1.36 32.66 -15.01
C LEU A 335 -2.76 32.10 -15.31
N ILE A 336 -2.87 31.08 -16.18
CA ILE A 336 -4.14 30.38 -16.41
C ILE A 336 -4.15 29.05 -15.67
N VAL A 337 -5.13 28.87 -14.78
CA VAL A 337 -5.39 27.62 -14.06
C VAL A 337 -6.66 26.98 -14.63
N GLY A 338 -6.48 25.82 -15.27
CA GLY A 338 -7.56 25.02 -15.83
C GLY A 338 -8.17 24.06 -14.79
N PHE A 339 -9.48 23.86 -14.81
CA PHE A 339 -10.19 22.93 -13.94
C PHE A 339 -10.77 21.77 -14.76
N VAL A 340 -10.34 20.54 -14.47
CA VAL A 340 -10.85 19.37 -15.21
C VAL A 340 -12.35 19.20 -14.96
N GLY A 341 -13.15 19.36 -16.02
CA GLY A 341 -14.60 19.20 -15.99
C GLY A 341 -15.34 20.30 -16.75
N LEU A 342 -16.49 19.96 -17.36
CA LEU A 342 -17.34 20.89 -18.12
C LEU A 342 -18.18 21.83 -17.24
N SER A 343 -18.25 21.57 -15.93
CA SER A 343 -19.08 22.33 -14.98
C SER A 343 -18.23 23.23 -14.08
N LYS A 344 -18.92 23.98 -13.21
CA LYS A 344 -18.28 24.79 -12.17
C LYS A 344 -17.31 23.94 -11.33
N HIS A 345 -16.15 24.51 -11.04
CA HIS A 345 -15.13 23.88 -10.20
C HIS A 345 -15.69 23.43 -8.84
N THR A 346 -15.24 22.27 -8.36
CA THR A 346 -15.63 21.75 -7.04
C THR A 346 -14.95 22.52 -5.90
N SER A 347 -15.51 22.48 -4.69
CA SER A 347 -14.88 23.07 -3.49
C SER A 347 -13.47 22.51 -3.24
N SER A 348 -13.26 21.22 -3.57
CA SER A 348 -11.95 20.58 -3.48
C SER A 348 -10.94 21.21 -4.44
N GLN A 349 -11.30 21.34 -5.72
CA GLN A 349 -10.44 21.97 -6.72
C GLN A 349 -10.15 23.44 -6.39
N MET A 350 -11.12 24.16 -5.83
CA MET A 350 -10.93 25.55 -5.40
C MET A 350 -9.92 25.66 -4.26
N ASN A 351 -10.00 24.80 -3.24
CA ASN A 351 -9.04 24.76 -2.14
C ASN A 351 -7.62 24.45 -2.65
N VAL A 352 -7.48 23.46 -3.55
CA VAL A 352 -6.19 23.14 -4.19
C VAL A 352 -5.64 24.34 -4.96
N SER A 353 -6.49 25.07 -5.68
CA SER A 353 -6.09 26.25 -6.43
C SER A 353 -5.66 27.40 -5.52
N GLN A 354 -6.36 27.64 -4.42
CA GLN A 354 -5.97 28.65 -3.43
C GLN A 354 -4.59 28.35 -2.82
N GLN A 355 -4.33 27.08 -2.49
CA GLN A 355 -3.01 26.64 -2.02
C GLN A 355 -1.94 26.84 -3.11
N LEU A 356 -2.28 26.63 -4.38
CA LEU A 356 -1.34 26.78 -5.50
C LEU A 356 -0.92 28.23 -5.64
N LEU A 357 -1.88 29.15 -5.55
CA LEU A 357 -1.61 30.59 -5.61
C LEU A 357 -0.82 31.07 -4.38
N ALA A 358 -1.16 30.58 -3.18
CA ALA A 358 -0.39 30.86 -1.97
C ALA A 358 1.06 30.39 -2.08
N GLN A 359 1.30 29.23 -2.69
CA GLN A 359 2.65 28.73 -2.98
C GLN A 359 3.35 29.62 -4.02
N GLY A 360 2.64 30.07 -5.07
CA GLY A 360 3.16 31.02 -6.05
C GLY A 360 3.64 32.33 -5.42
N ILE A 361 2.89 32.86 -4.46
CA ILE A 361 3.25 34.07 -3.69
C ILE A 361 4.52 33.81 -2.87
N LYS A 362 4.57 32.69 -2.14
CA LYS A 362 5.74 32.30 -1.33
C LYS A 362 7.02 32.13 -2.16
N LEU A 363 6.88 31.68 -3.41
CA LEU A 363 7.99 31.51 -4.35
C LEU A 363 8.38 32.82 -5.07
N GLY A 364 7.67 33.92 -4.84
CA GLY A 364 7.88 35.19 -5.56
C GLY A 364 7.47 35.14 -7.03
N LYS A 365 6.69 34.11 -7.43
CA LYS A 365 6.19 33.95 -8.80
C LYS A 365 4.88 34.71 -9.04
N LEU A 366 4.12 34.98 -7.98
CA LEU A 366 2.83 35.68 -8.02
C LEU A 366 2.84 36.84 -7.02
N VAL A 367 2.30 38.01 -7.40
CA VAL A 367 2.16 39.13 -6.45
C VAL A 367 1.06 38.84 -5.42
N PRO A 368 1.18 39.29 -4.16
CA PRO A 368 0.16 39.06 -3.14
C PRO A 368 -1.22 39.64 -3.47
N ASP A 369 -1.27 40.73 -4.22
CA ASP A 369 -2.45 41.51 -4.61
C ASP A 369 -2.91 41.22 -6.05
N TYR A 370 -2.72 39.98 -6.51
CA TYR A 370 -3.05 39.57 -7.87
C TYR A 370 -4.54 39.75 -8.19
N GLN A 371 -4.84 40.08 -9.46
CA GLN A 371 -6.21 40.14 -9.95
C GLN A 371 -6.70 38.74 -10.35
N LEU A 372 -7.74 38.22 -9.68
CA LEU A 372 -8.38 36.95 -10.07
C LEU A 372 -9.53 37.19 -11.05
N ILE A 373 -9.44 36.60 -12.24
CA ILE A 373 -10.48 36.58 -13.25
C ILE A 373 -11.08 35.17 -13.29
N ASP A 374 -12.27 35.02 -12.74
CA ASP A 374 -12.99 33.74 -12.73
C ASP A 374 -13.99 33.67 -13.90
N LYS A 375 -13.60 32.98 -14.98
CA LYS A 375 -14.46 32.70 -16.14
C LYS A 375 -15.25 31.39 -15.99
N SER A 376 -15.15 30.71 -14.85
CA SER A 376 -15.81 29.41 -14.58
C SER A 376 -17.16 29.55 -13.85
N LYS A 377 -17.77 30.75 -13.88
CA LYS A 377 -19.05 31.07 -13.24
C LYS A 377 -20.26 30.65 -14.06
#